data_AF-V5GKE1-F1
#
_entry.id   AF-V5GKE1-F1
#
_cell.length_a   1.000
_cell.length_b   1.000
_cell.length_c   1.000
_cell.angle_alpha   90.00
_cell.angle_beta   90.00
_cell.angle_gamma   90.00
#
_symmetry.space_group_name_H-M   'P 1'
#
loop_
_entity.id
_entity.type
_entity.pdbx_description
1 polymer ?
#
loop_
_entity_poly.entity_id
_entity_poly.type
_entity_poly.pdbx_seq_one_letter_code
_entity_poly.pdbx_strand_id
1 'polypeptide(L)'
;MGAKDSKRSCLSYEDAVKRMTDAELKRVCEAFKRLTNGGQYLSRQAFTQNVLGDGVPVTIADWLYAACGGTSRGIAFRDLICGLVLLTKGTQEEKIKFLWTLYCNESGTQIVRSEFQSALQIEGTLPPSEGSNKANPSWDRTSISLFGAGQDKVTFEEFRTWIIYNKEATVLSKWLLSNPCVSLSSDLETPTFYQTLSGVTHLEEQDICELEKCFWALQSASTTGHLDFNCLKSLVSPPVPLKACKGLFLALDVNRDDHVDLKELCCGISAACRGPMVERMKFCFKVFDMDRDCYLNTEEVQYMTQTLLFIANENKLSYATQLFHENYTQPKRDVMENARKESQKSNFETEIMKRHNKALDSLNNRLDKNGGLTQEDFLVWSVEDNSLVTPLLELLFQVCHVSLGLKPQCRHDEYEIVTGWL
;
A
#
# COMPACT_ATOMS: atom_id res chain seq x y z
N MET A 1 36.21 16.26 -37.39
CA MET A 1 36.81 15.18 -36.57
C MET A 1 36.06 15.12 -35.26
N GLY A 2 35.22 14.11 -35.04
CA GLY A 2 34.34 14.05 -33.88
C GLY A 2 33.97 12.62 -33.56
N ALA A 3 34.88 11.88 -32.94
CA ALA A 3 34.58 10.63 -32.28
C ALA A 3 33.94 10.96 -30.92
N LYS A 4 32.67 11.36 -30.94
CA LYS A 4 31.85 11.50 -29.72
C LYS A 4 30.96 10.26 -29.61
N ASP A 5 30.94 9.72 -28.39
CA ASP A 5 29.91 8.84 -27.85
C ASP A 5 29.96 7.35 -28.26
N SER A 6 31.12 6.71 -28.09
CA SER A 6 31.14 5.26 -27.85
C SER A 6 30.47 4.97 -26.52
N LYS A 7 29.21 4.53 -26.56
CA LYS A 7 28.38 4.15 -25.41
C LYS A 7 29.18 3.28 -24.44
N ARG A 8 29.52 3.83 -23.27
CA ARG A 8 30.21 3.14 -22.16
C ARG A 8 29.26 2.28 -21.33
N SER A 9 28.22 1.69 -21.95
CA SER A 9 27.24 0.89 -21.22
C SER A 9 27.70 -0.56 -21.11
N CYS A 10 27.96 -1.02 -19.89
CA CYS A 10 28.38 -2.40 -19.61
C CYS A 10 27.23 -3.42 -19.69
N LEU A 11 25.98 -2.95 -19.78
CA LEU A 11 24.75 -3.75 -19.79
C LEU A 11 23.80 -3.29 -20.91
N SER A 12 23.14 -4.23 -21.59
CA SER A 12 22.12 -3.92 -22.59
C SER A 12 20.77 -3.65 -21.91
N TYR A 13 19.94 -2.80 -22.52
CA TYR A 13 18.60 -2.50 -21.97
C TYR A 13 17.72 -3.74 -21.88
N GLU A 14 17.81 -4.64 -22.86
CA GLU A 14 17.01 -5.87 -22.89
C GLU A 14 17.40 -6.82 -21.75
N ASP A 15 18.69 -6.94 -21.46
CA ASP A 15 19.16 -7.75 -20.34
C ASP A 15 18.87 -7.10 -18.99
N ALA A 16 18.90 -5.76 -18.92
CA ALA A 16 18.54 -5.02 -17.72
C ALA A 16 17.06 -5.25 -17.36
N VAL A 17 16.15 -5.13 -18.33
CA VAL A 17 14.71 -5.34 -18.13
C VAL A 17 14.41 -6.79 -17.72
N LYS A 18 15.06 -7.80 -18.32
CA LYS A 18 14.87 -9.21 -17.93
C LYS A 18 15.23 -9.50 -16.48
N ARG A 19 16.11 -8.71 -15.86
CA ARG A 19 16.53 -8.87 -14.46
C ARG A 19 15.65 -8.09 -13.47
N MET A 20 14.67 -7.35 -13.97
CA MET A 20 13.69 -6.63 -13.17
C MET A 20 12.35 -7.37 -13.18
N THR A 21 11.62 -7.28 -12.07
CA THR A 21 10.20 -7.64 -12.03
C THR A 21 9.36 -6.54 -12.67
N ASP A 22 8.16 -6.89 -13.14
CA ASP A 22 7.23 -5.92 -13.73
C ASP A 22 6.86 -4.79 -12.75
N ALA A 23 6.77 -5.12 -11.46
CA ALA A 23 6.50 -4.15 -10.40
C ALA A 23 7.67 -3.17 -10.20
N GLU A 24 8.92 -3.63 -10.19
CA GLU A 24 10.09 -2.75 -10.13
C GLU A 24 10.17 -1.84 -11.35
N LEU A 25 9.96 -2.39 -12.55
CA LEU A 25 10.02 -1.62 -13.79
C LEU A 25 8.93 -0.53 -13.82
N LYS A 26 7.72 -0.86 -13.39
CA LYS A 26 6.61 0.09 -13.31
C LYS A 26 6.92 1.22 -12.32
N ARG A 27 7.41 0.89 -11.12
CA ARG A 27 7.80 1.89 -10.09
C ARG A 27 8.88 2.84 -10.62
N VAL A 28 9.92 2.32 -11.24
CA VAL A 28 11.01 3.16 -11.80
C VAL A 28 10.50 4.02 -12.96
N CYS A 29 9.61 3.50 -13.80
CA CYS A 29 8.98 4.26 -14.89
C CYS A 29 8.12 5.44 -14.37
N GLU A 30 7.30 5.19 -13.35
CA GLU A 30 6.47 6.22 -12.72
C GLU A 30 7.32 7.28 -12.00
N ALA A 31 8.34 6.84 -11.26
CA ALA A 31 9.30 7.75 -10.62
C ALA A 31 10.05 8.61 -11.65
N PHE A 32 10.50 8.03 -12.76
CA PHE A 32 11.14 8.77 -13.84
C PHE A 32 10.20 9.83 -14.43
N LYS A 33 8.97 9.45 -14.78
CA LYS A 33 7.97 10.40 -15.33
C LYS A 33 7.69 11.55 -14.38
N ARG A 34 7.62 11.28 -13.07
CA ARG A 34 7.43 12.29 -12.03
C ARG A 34 8.62 13.26 -11.96
N LEU A 35 9.85 12.74 -11.95
CA LEU A 35 11.06 13.54 -11.85
C LEU A 35 11.37 14.35 -13.12
N THR A 36 10.88 13.90 -14.28
CA THR A 36 11.07 14.59 -15.57
C THR A 36 9.87 15.46 -15.97
N ASN A 37 8.80 15.51 -15.18
CA ASN A 37 7.52 16.11 -15.57
C ASN A 37 7.02 15.63 -16.95
N GLY A 38 7.21 14.34 -17.26
CA GLY A 38 6.91 13.74 -18.56
C GLY A 38 7.95 13.95 -19.66
N GLY A 39 9.10 14.57 -19.34
CA GLY A 39 10.23 14.75 -20.24
C GLY A 39 11.01 13.46 -20.53
N GLN A 40 11.86 13.52 -21.56
CA GLN A 40 12.64 12.37 -22.07
C GLN A 40 13.95 12.11 -21.30
N TYR A 41 14.38 13.05 -20.46
CA TYR A 41 15.70 13.02 -19.83
C TYR A 41 15.62 13.41 -18.35
N LEU A 42 16.33 12.65 -17.52
CA LEU A 42 16.55 12.98 -16.10
C LEU A 42 17.74 13.93 -15.96
N SER A 43 17.53 15.05 -15.25
CA SER A 43 18.60 16.03 -15.04
C SER A 43 19.69 15.50 -14.09
N ARG A 44 20.91 16.06 -14.21
CA ARG A 44 22.02 15.77 -13.30
C ARG A 44 21.65 15.97 -11.84
N GLN A 45 21.01 17.08 -11.52
CA GLN A 45 20.57 17.40 -10.16
C GLN A 45 19.57 16.37 -9.62
N ALA A 46 18.59 15.98 -10.45
CA ALA A 46 17.59 15.00 -10.06
C ALA A 46 18.22 13.60 -9.83
N PHE A 47 19.20 13.21 -10.66
CA PHE A 47 19.95 11.96 -10.48
C PHE A 47 20.75 11.97 -9.17
N THR A 48 21.54 13.02 -8.90
CA THR A 48 22.33 13.10 -7.67
C THR A 48 21.44 13.06 -6.43
N GLN A 49 20.35 13.82 -6.40
CA GLN A 49 19.46 13.89 -5.22
C GLN A 49 18.61 12.63 -5.02
N ASN A 50 18.02 12.08 -6.08
CA ASN A 50 17.00 11.03 -5.96
C ASN A 50 17.54 9.62 -6.20
N VAL A 51 18.73 9.47 -6.78
CA VAL A 51 19.34 8.15 -7.06
C VAL A 51 20.55 7.89 -6.17
N LEU A 52 21.42 8.89 -5.96
CA LEU A 52 22.64 8.75 -5.14
C LEU A 52 22.45 9.20 -3.68
N GLY A 53 21.64 10.24 -3.46
CA GLY A 53 21.40 10.85 -2.15
C GLY A 53 22.45 11.89 -1.74
N ASP A 54 22.20 12.60 -0.64
CA ASP A 54 23.00 13.76 -0.19
C ASP A 54 24.40 13.39 0.36
N GLY A 55 24.72 12.10 0.50
CA GLY A 55 25.98 11.62 1.07
C GLY A 55 27.14 11.43 0.08
N VAL A 56 26.90 11.55 -1.23
CA VAL A 56 27.92 11.27 -2.26
C VAL A 56 28.64 12.56 -2.68
N PRO A 57 29.99 12.62 -2.61
CA PRO A 57 30.76 13.76 -3.11
C PRO A 57 30.44 14.11 -4.57
N VAL A 58 30.33 15.41 -4.87
CA VAL A 58 29.91 15.92 -6.20
C VAL A 58 30.75 15.34 -7.34
N THR A 59 32.07 15.22 -7.14
CA THR A 59 32.98 14.66 -8.15
C THR A 59 32.70 13.19 -8.44
N ILE A 60 32.34 12.40 -7.42
CA ILE A 60 31.99 10.99 -7.58
C ILE A 60 30.60 10.86 -8.23
N ALA A 61 29.67 11.72 -7.84
CA ALA A 61 28.35 11.79 -8.46
C ALA A 61 28.44 12.08 -9.96
N ASP A 62 29.41 12.90 -10.39
CA ASP A 62 29.67 13.17 -11.81
C ASP A 62 30.21 11.97 -12.56
N TRP A 63 31.12 11.20 -11.95
CA TRP A 63 31.62 9.98 -12.54
C TRP A 63 30.51 8.94 -12.70
N LEU A 64 29.67 8.77 -11.68
CA LEU A 64 28.53 7.87 -11.72
C LEU A 64 27.47 8.33 -12.74
N TYR A 65 27.20 9.63 -12.81
CA TYR A 65 26.29 10.22 -13.79
C TYR A 65 26.77 9.96 -15.23
N ALA A 66 28.05 10.22 -15.51
CA ALA A 66 28.64 9.96 -16.82
C ALA A 66 28.65 8.46 -17.16
N ALA A 67 28.99 7.60 -16.19
CA ALA A 67 29.03 6.15 -16.37
C ALA A 67 27.63 5.54 -16.60
N CYS A 68 26.57 6.13 -16.06
CA CYS A 68 25.18 5.76 -16.32
C CYS A 68 24.61 6.34 -17.63
N GLY A 69 25.46 6.91 -18.51
CA GLY A 69 25.04 7.47 -19.80
C GLY A 69 24.55 8.91 -19.73
N GLY A 70 24.89 9.63 -18.66
CA GLY A 70 24.54 11.03 -18.49
C GLY A 70 25.24 11.94 -19.51
N THR A 71 24.44 12.77 -20.17
CA THR A 71 24.93 13.78 -21.12
C THR A 71 24.63 15.19 -20.60
N SER A 72 25.05 16.23 -21.33
CA SER A 72 24.62 17.61 -21.05
C SER A 72 23.11 17.82 -21.09
N ARG A 73 22.36 16.92 -21.77
CA ARG A 73 20.90 16.95 -21.87
C ARG A 73 20.18 16.16 -20.76
N GLY A 74 20.91 15.35 -19.99
CA GLY A 74 20.33 14.42 -19.03
C GLY A 74 20.65 12.96 -19.33
N ILE A 75 20.14 12.06 -18.48
CA ILE A 75 20.16 10.60 -18.66
C ILE A 75 18.83 10.17 -19.28
N ALA A 76 18.88 9.40 -20.37
CA ALA A 76 17.67 8.80 -20.96
C ALA A 76 17.17 7.61 -20.12
N PHE A 77 15.87 7.35 -20.15
CA PHE A 77 15.27 6.25 -19.36
C PHE A 77 15.97 4.89 -19.58
N ARG A 78 16.31 4.57 -20.83
CA ARG A 78 17.01 3.31 -21.16
C ARG A 78 18.36 3.19 -20.47
N ASP A 79 19.15 4.26 -20.48
CA ASP A 79 20.50 4.27 -19.90
C ASP A 79 20.43 4.29 -18.36
N LEU A 80 19.42 4.98 -17.80
CA LEU A 80 19.15 4.95 -16.36
C LEU A 80 18.82 3.53 -15.87
N ILE A 81 17.96 2.80 -16.58
CA ILE A 81 17.62 1.41 -16.23
C ILE A 81 18.86 0.53 -16.27
N CYS A 82 19.70 0.66 -17.30
CA CYS A 82 20.98 -0.07 -17.36
C CYS A 82 21.87 0.25 -16.16
N GLY A 83 22.01 1.53 -15.79
CA GLY A 83 22.80 1.95 -14.63
C GLY A 83 22.25 1.42 -13.32
N LEU A 84 20.96 1.55 -13.07
CA LEU A 84 20.32 1.09 -11.84
C LEU A 84 20.42 -0.43 -11.67
N VAL A 85 20.15 -1.20 -12.73
CA VAL A 85 20.25 -2.67 -12.71
C VAL A 85 21.70 -3.12 -12.54
N LEU A 86 22.66 -2.44 -13.16
CA LEU A 86 24.09 -2.71 -12.99
C LEU A 86 24.54 -2.55 -11.53
N LEU A 87 24.11 -1.47 -10.87
CA LEU A 87 24.47 -1.19 -9.48
C LEU A 87 23.84 -2.19 -8.50
N THR A 88 22.59 -2.58 -8.76
CA THR A 88 21.77 -3.39 -7.83
C THR A 88 21.86 -4.89 -8.09
N LYS A 89 21.68 -5.31 -9.35
CA LYS A 89 21.57 -6.71 -9.81
C LYS A 89 22.62 -7.08 -10.88
N GLY A 90 23.69 -6.28 -11.00
CA GLY A 90 24.80 -6.56 -11.90
C GLY A 90 25.64 -7.75 -11.42
N THR A 91 26.12 -8.54 -12.37
CA THR A 91 27.10 -9.59 -12.10
C THR A 91 28.42 -9.00 -11.64
N GLN A 92 29.25 -9.78 -10.95
CA GLN A 92 30.55 -9.32 -10.49
C GLN A 92 31.43 -8.82 -11.65
N GLU A 93 31.37 -9.48 -12.81
CA GLU A 93 32.12 -9.10 -14.01
C GLU A 93 31.66 -7.75 -14.58
N GLU A 94 30.35 -7.51 -14.64
CA GLU A 94 29.79 -6.23 -15.11
C GLU A 94 30.15 -5.09 -14.14
N LYS A 95 30.14 -5.35 -12.83
CA LYS A 95 30.56 -4.40 -11.79
C LYS A 95 32.05 -4.06 -11.88
N ILE A 96 32.90 -5.03 -12.21
CA ILE A 96 34.34 -4.78 -12.44
C ILE A 96 34.55 -3.92 -13.69
N LYS A 97 33.83 -4.20 -14.78
CA LYS A 97 33.85 -3.37 -15.99
C LYS A 97 33.36 -1.95 -15.71
N PHE A 98 32.38 -1.79 -14.84
CA PHE A 98 31.93 -0.48 -14.38
C PHE A 98 32.99 0.26 -13.57
N LEU A 99 33.67 -0.38 -12.62
CA LEU A 99 34.78 0.24 -11.91
C LEU A 99 35.92 0.64 -12.87
N TRP A 100 36.18 -0.17 -13.88
CA TRP A 100 37.13 0.17 -14.94
C TRP A 100 36.73 1.45 -15.67
N THR A 101 35.45 1.65 -16.03
CA THR A 101 35.04 2.88 -16.73
C THR A 101 35.17 4.14 -15.88
N LEU A 102 35.21 4.02 -14.55
CA LEU A 102 35.42 5.13 -13.61
C LEU A 102 36.91 5.50 -13.48
N TYR A 103 37.81 4.51 -13.48
CA TYR A 103 39.25 4.73 -13.26
C TYR A 103 40.10 4.83 -14.52
N CYS A 104 39.57 4.38 -15.65
CA CYS A 104 40.33 4.36 -16.89
C CYS A 104 40.49 5.76 -17.48
N ASN A 105 41.57 5.96 -18.23
CA ASN A 105 41.87 7.24 -18.89
C ASN A 105 40.76 7.65 -19.89
N GLU A 106 40.83 8.88 -20.40
CA GLU A 106 39.82 9.41 -21.33
C GLU A 106 39.59 8.52 -22.58
N SER A 107 40.63 7.78 -22.99
CA SER A 107 40.59 6.84 -24.10
C SER A 107 39.97 5.47 -23.77
N GLY A 108 39.73 5.16 -22.49
CA GLY A 108 39.13 3.91 -22.04
C GLY A 108 40.02 2.66 -22.18
N THR A 109 41.32 2.84 -22.41
CA THR A 109 42.25 1.76 -22.76
C THR A 109 43.11 1.27 -21.60
N GLN A 110 43.52 2.16 -20.69
CA GLN A 110 44.47 1.86 -19.62
C GLN A 110 44.21 2.74 -18.39
N ILE A 111 44.46 2.21 -17.19
CA ILE A 111 44.50 2.98 -15.95
C ILE A 111 45.93 3.50 -15.76
N VAL A 112 46.10 4.81 -15.60
CA VAL A 112 47.40 5.45 -15.36
C VAL A 112 47.59 5.67 -13.87
N ARG A 113 48.79 5.37 -13.36
CA ARG A 113 49.12 5.43 -11.92
C ARG A 113 48.80 6.78 -11.27
N SER A 114 49.14 7.89 -11.92
CA SER A 114 48.88 9.24 -11.41
C SER A 114 47.39 9.61 -11.37
N GLU A 115 46.62 9.18 -12.37
CA GLU A 115 45.17 9.40 -12.44
C GLU A 115 44.45 8.57 -11.39
N PHE A 116 44.85 7.30 -11.22
CA PHE A 116 44.32 6.42 -10.18
C PHE A 116 44.63 6.96 -8.77
N GLN A 117 45.84 7.46 -8.54
CA GLN A 117 46.19 8.11 -7.27
C GLN A 117 45.28 9.31 -6.96
N SER A 118 45.04 10.14 -7.96
CA SER A 118 44.16 11.30 -7.85
C SER A 118 42.72 10.88 -7.55
N ALA A 119 42.25 9.80 -8.18
CA ALA A 119 40.93 9.26 -7.91
C ALA A 119 40.77 8.78 -6.45
N LEU A 120 41.77 8.09 -5.90
CA LEU A 120 41.77 7.63 -4.51
C LEU A 120 41.78 8.78 -3.49
N GLN A 121 42.41 9.91 -3.81
CA GLN A 121 42.35 11.13 -3.00
C GLN A 121 40.95 11.75 -3.00
N ILE A 122 40.29 11.77 -4.15
CA ILE A 122 38.91 12.27 -4.30
C ILE A 122 37.91 11.37 -3.56
N GLU A 123 38.13 10.06 -3.57
CA GLU A 123 37.34 9.10 -2.79
C GLU A 123 37.54 9.22 -1.27
N GLY A 124 38.55 9.95 -0.81
CA GLY A 124 38.90 10.05 0.61
C GLY A 124 39.64 8.82 1.15
N THR A 125 40.12 7.93 0.27
CA THR A 125 40.95 6.76 0.66
C THR A 125 42.38 7.20 1.04
N LEU A 126 42.83 8.34 0.50
CA LEU A 126 44.14 8.93 0.76
C LEU A 126 44.00 10.37 1.26
N PRO A 127 44.79 10.79 2.26
CA PRO A 127 44.84 12.19 2.69
C PRO A 127 45.36 13.12 1.56
N PRO A 128 44.96 14.40 1.55
CA PRO A 128 45.52 15.40 0.65
C PRO A 128 47.04 15.49 0.82
N SER A 129 47.76 15.67 -0.29
CA SER A 129 49.22 15.78 -0.29
C SER A 129 49.68 17.13 0.27
N GLU A 130 49.50 17.35 1.58
CA GLU A 130 50.03 18.53 2.27
C GLU A 130 51.53 18.33 2.53
N GLY A 131 52.36 18.72 1.56
CA GLY A 131 53.77 19.11 1.76
C GLY A 131 54.73 18.11 2.43
N SER A 132 54.30 16.92 2.83
CA SER A 132 55.10 15.97 3.57
C SER A 132 55.65 14.90 2.61
N ASN A 133 56.97 14.89 2.45
CA ASN A 133 57.74 13.90 1.69
C ASN A 133 57.75 12.50 2.35
N LYS A 134 56.69 12.13 3.09
CA LYS A 134 56.57 10.84 3.76
C LYS A 134 55.69 9.90 2.94
N ALA A 135 56.27 8.74 2.63
CA ALA A 135 55.62 7.59 2.02
C ALA A 135 54.33 7.24 2.78
N ASN A 136 53.18 7.24 2.10
CA ASN A 136 51.91 6.84 2.70
C ASN A 136 51.79 5.31 2.57
N PRO A 137 51.87 4.54 3.67
CA PRO A 137 51.91 3.09 3.61
C PRO A 137 50.69 2.45 2.94
N SER A 138 49.52 3.11 2.98
CA SER A 138 48.30 2.60 2.34
C SER A 138 48.33 2.76 0.81
N TRP A 139 48.75 3.92 0.32
CA TRP A 139 48.99 4.15 -1.11
C TRP A 139 50.09 3.25 -1.64
N ASP A 140 51.22 3.16 -0.94
CA ASP A 140 52.35 2.37 -1.41
C ASP A 140 51.96 0.88 -1.54
N ARG A 141 51.15 0.36 -0.60
CA ARG A 141 50.64 -1.02 -0.68
C ARG A 141 49.68 -1.23 -1.84
N THR A 142 48.69 -0.35 -2.03
CA THR A 142 47.72 -0.45 -3.13
C THR A 142 48.40 -0.24 -4.49
N SER A 143 49.32 0.71 -4.55
CA SER A 143 50.08 1.05 -5.76
C SER A 143 51.04 -0.07 -6.14
N ILE A 144 51.79 -0.67 -5.22
CA ILE A 144 52.68 -1.80 -5.50
C ILE A 144 51.87 -3.06 -5.88
N SER A 145 50.69 -3.22 -5.29
CA SER A 145 49.84 -4.37 -5.57
C SER A 145 49.17 -4.33 -6.95
N LEU A 146 48.82 -3.14 -7.46
CA LEU A 146 48.18 -2.98 -8.77
C LEU A 146 49.20 -2.64 -9.88
N PHE A 147 50.19 -1.80 -9.58
CA PHE A 147 51.25 -1.39 -10.49
C PHE A 147 52.55 -2.06 -10.07
N GLY A 148 53.05 -3.00 -10.88
CA GLY A 148 54.35 -3.64 -10.63
C GLY A 148 55.50 -2.63 -10.52
N ALA A 149 56.67 -3.07 -10.04
CA ALA A 149 57.84 -2.20 -9.88
C ALA A 149 58.23 -1.53 -11.22
N GLY A 150 58.04 -0.21 -11.32
CA GLY A 150 58.33 0.58 -12.53
C GLY A 150 57.22 0.61 -13.59
N GLN A 151 56.04 0.04 -13.30
CA GLN A 151 54.88 0.10 -14.18
C GLN A 151 54.01 1.32 -13.85
N ASP A 152 53.66 2.12 -14.86
CA ASP A 152 52.82 3.32 -14.68
C ASP A 152 51.42 3.16 -15.31
N LYS A 153 51.17 2.05 -16.01
CA LYS A 153 49.92 1.79 -16.72
C LYS A 153 49.49 0.34 -16.57
N VAL A 154 48.19 0.12 -16.40
CA VAL A 154 47.60 -1.21 -16.20
C VAL A 154 46.45 -1.41 -17.19
N THR A 155 46.36 -2.62 -17.75
CA THR A 155 45.32 -3.06 -18.69
C THR A 155 44.09 -3.60 -17.96
N PHE A 156 42.98 -3.80 -18.68
CA PHE A 156 41.74 -4.30 -18.09
C PHE A 156 41.91 -5.68 -17.44
N GLU A 157 42.63 -6.61 -18.08
CA GLU A 157 42.81 -7.97 -17.53
C GLU A 157 43.64 -7.98 -16.24
N GLU A 158 44.67 -7.12 -16.16
CA GLU A 158 45.48 -6.95 -14.95
C GLU A 158 44.66 -6.34 -13.81
N PHE A 159 43.90 -5.27 -14.08
CA PHE A 159 43.00 -4.66 -13.11
C PHE A 159 41.90 -5.63 -12.65
N ARG A 160 41.31 -6.38 -13.58
CA ARG A 160 40.30 -7.39 -13.31
C ARG A 160 40.81 -8.47 -12.37
N THR A 161 42.00 -9.01 -12.65
CA THR A 161 42.61 -10.04 -11.80
C THR A 161 42.90 -9.48 -10.42
N TRP A 162 43.39 -8.24 -10.33
CA TRP A 162 43.72 -7.60 -9.06
C TRP A 162 42.49 -7.29 -8.19
N ILE A 163 41.43 -6.68 -8.75
CA ILE A 163 40.27 -6.21 -7.98
C ILE A 163 39.42 -7.36 -7.43
N ILE A 164 39.46 -8.54 -8.06
CA ILE A 164 38.79 -9.74 -7.57
C ILE A 164 39.33 -10.15 -6.19
N TYR A 165 40.64 -10.04 -5.99
CA TYR A 165 41.31 -10.36 -4.71
C TYR A 165 41.36 -9.15 -3.76
N ASN A 166 41.27 -7.93 -4.28
CA ASN A 166 41.35 -6.70 -3.51
C ASN A 166 40.04 -5.88 -3.59
N LYS A 167 38.91 -6.51 -3.26
CA LYS A 167 37.57 -5.90 -3.37
C LYS A 167 37.42 -4.61 -2.57
N GLU A 168 38.16 -4.45 -1.48
CA GLU A 168 38.14 -3.25 -0.63
C GLU A 168 39.26 -2.25 -0.90
N ALA A 169 39.96 -2.36 -2.04
CA ALA A 169 41.08 -1.47 -2.32
C ALA A 169 40.69 0.00 -2.53
N THR A 170 39.44 0.27 -2.92
CA THR A 170 38.88 1.60 -3.14
C THR A 170 37.52 1.72 -2.44
N VAL A 171 37.06 2.94 -2.15
CA VAL A 171 35.74 3.15 -1.53
C VAL A 171 34.64 2.66 -2.48
N LEU A 172 34.79 2.94 -3.77
CA LEU A 172 33.84 2.50 -4.80
C LEU A 172 33.83 0.98 -4.99
N SER A 173 34.99 0.33 -4.95
CA SER A 173 35.05 -1.14 -5.07
C SER A 173 34.49 -1.82 -3.83
N LYS A 174 34.75 -1.27 -2.62
CA LYS A 174 34.16 -1.76 -1.38
C LYS A 174 32.64 -1.64 -1.40
N TRP A 175 32.15 -0.47 -1.83
CA TRP A 175 30.72 -0.19 -1.97
C TRP A 175 30.04 -1.13 -2.97
N LEU A 176 30.64 -1.33 -4.16
CA LEU A 176 29.99 -2.07 -5.25
C LEU A 176 30.16 -3.59 -5.17
N LEU A 177 31.31 -4.08 -4.68
CA LEU A 177 31.70 -5.49 -4.72
C LEU A 177 31.60 -6.22 -3.37
N SER A 178 31.70 -5.51 -2.23
CA SER A 178 31.67 -6.12 -0.90
C SER A 178 30.33 -5.93 -0.17
N ASN A 179 29.63 -4.81 -0.37
CA ASN A 179 28.38 -4.51 0.32
C ASN A 179 27.16 -4.63 -0.63
N PRO A 180 26.16 -5.48 -0.35
CA PRO A 180 24.87 -5.46 -1.05
C PRO A 180 24.01 -4.30 -0.55
N CYS A 181 24.52 -3.07 -0.61
CA CYS A 181 23.88 -1.89 0.00
C CYS A 181 22.89 -1.17 -0.92
N VAL A 182 22.75 -1.61 -2.17
CA VAL A 182 21.84 -1.00 -3.15
C VAL A 182 20.95 -2.09 -3.73
N SER A 183 19.66 -2.03 -3.44
CA SER A 183 18.65 -2.90 -4.05
C SER A 183 17.55 -2.06 -4.72
N LEU A 184 16.95 -2.60 -5.78
CA LEU A 184 15.77 -2.00 -6.44
C LEU A 184 14.49 -2.19 -5.59
N SER A 185 14.54 -3.11 -4.64
CA SER A 185 13.55 -3.36 -3.60
C SER A 185 14.31 -3.58 -2.30
N SER A 186 14.11 -2.74 -1.29
CA SER A 186 14.70 -3.04 0.00
C SER A 186 13.95 -4.22 0.61
N ASP A 187 14.57 -5.40 0.61
CA ASP A 187 14.04 -6.59 1.30
C ASP A 187 14.02 -6.45 2.84
N LEU A 188 14.49 -5.29 3.35
CA LEU A 188 14.46 -4.85 4.74
C LEU A 188 13.68 -3.53 4.91
N GLU A 189 12.74 -3.20 4.01
CA GLU A 189 11.85 -2.06 4.22
C GLU A 189 10.98 -2.36 5.44
N THR A 190 11.10 -1.53 6.48
CA THR A 190 10.01 -1.33 7.43
C THR A 190 8.74 -1.15 6.60
N PRO A 191 7.70 -1.97 6.81
CA PRO A 191 6.52 -1.95 5.96
C PRO A 191 5.99 -0.53 5.91
N THR A 192 5.62 -0.09 4.71
CA THR A 192 4.97 1.22 4.54
C THR A 192 3.71 1.29 5.39
N PHE A 193 3.20 2.49 5.63
CA PHE A 193 1.95 2.68 6.36
C PHE A 193 0.80 1.81 5.78
N TYR A 194 0.66 1.76 4.45
CA TYR A 194 -0.36 0.96 3.76
C TYR A 194 -0.10 -0.55 3.87
N GLN A 195 1.16 -1.00 3.78
CA GLN A 195 1.52 -2.40 4.00
C GLN A 195 1.22 -2.85 5.43
N THR A 196 1.49 -1.98 6.40
CA THR A 196 1.19 -2.25 7.81
C THR A 196 -0.31 -2.35 8.04
N LEU A 197 -1.10 -1.41 7.49
CA LEU A 197 -2.56 -1.46 7.57
C LEU A 197 -3.13 -2.69 6.86
N SER A 198 -2.64 -3.01 5.66
CA SER A 198 -3.06 -4.21 4.93
C SER A 198 -2.71 -5.49 5.68
N GLY A 199 -1.60 -5.51 6.43
CA GLY A 199 -1.23 -6.66 7.26
C GLY A 199 -2.06 -6.86 8.52
N VAL A 200 -2.70 -5.81 9.05
CA VAL A 200 -3.55 -5.87 10.27
C VAL A 200 -5.04 -5.80 9.98
N THR A 201 -5.42 -5.58 8.72
CA THR A 201 -6.80 -5.53 8.26
C THR A 201 -7.03 -6.58 7.16
N HIS A 202 -8.28 -6.85 6.82
CA HIS A 202 -8.64 -7.71 5.70
C HIS A 202 -8.78 -6.91 4.39
N LEU A 203 -8.01 -5.82 4.27
CA LEU A 203 -8.03 -4.89 3.14
C LEU A 203 -6.71 -4.99 2.36
N GLU A 204 -6.80 -4.92 1.04
CA GLU A 204 -5.61 -4.80 0.20
C GLU A 204 -5.07 -3.36 0.21
N GLU A 205 -3.79 -3.16 -0.13
CA GLU A 205 -3.20 -1.82 -0.24
C GLU A 205 -4.01 -0.90 -1.18
N GLN A 206 -4.59 -1.45 -2.25
CA GLN A 206 -5.44 -0.70 -3.17
C GLN A 206 -6.75 -0.26 -2.52
N ASP A 207 -7.36 -1.11 -1.69
CA ASP A 207 -8.58 -0.76 -0.95
C ASP A 207 -8.30 0.39 0.01
N ILE A 208 -7.16 0.34 0.72
CA ILE A 208 -6.73 1.39 1.66
C ILE A 208 -6.47 2.71 0.91
N CYS A 209 -5.85 2.65 -0.28
CA CYS A 209 -5.65 3.84 -1.12
C CYS A 209 -6.98 4.49 -1.54
N GLU A 210 -8.01 3.71 -1.89
CA GLU A 210 -9.33 4.28 -2.24
C GLU A 210 -10.07 4.83 -1.03
N LEU A 211 -10.02 4.12 0.11
CA LEU A 211 -10.59 4.59 1.38
C LEU A 211 -9.95 5.91 1.83
N GLU A 212 -8.64 6.07 1.63
CA GLU A 212 -7.95 7.31 1.93
C GLU A 212 -8.46 8.48 1.08
N LYS A 213 -8.69 8.28 -0.23
CA LYS A 213 -9.27 9.34 -1.08
C LYS A 213 -10.65 9.73 -0.58
N CYS A 214 -11.47 8.76 -0.19
CA CYS A 214 -12.80 9.00 0.39
C CYS A 214 -12.67 9.78 1.71
N PHE A 215 -11.76 9.36 2.59
CA PHE A 215 -11.48 10.01 3.87
C PHE A 215 -11.15 11.50 3.71
N TRP A 216 -10.21 11.83 2.82
CA TRP A 216 -9.82 13.22 2.60
C TRP A 216 -10.94 14.04 1.95
N ALA A 217 -11.73 13.43 1.05
CA ALA A 217 -12.91 14.10 0.50
C ALA A 217 -13.91 14.47 1.60
N LEU A 218 -14.20 13.56 2.52
CA LEU A 218 -15.10 13.79 3.65
C LEU A 218 -14.54 14.83 4.62
N GLN A 219 -13.25 14.74 4.97
CA GLN A 219 -12.61 15.68 5.87
C GLN A 219 -12.59 17.09 5.28
N SER A 220 -12.38 17.23 3.96
CA SER A 220 -12.41 18.54 3.29
C SER A 220 -13.79 19.21 3.28
N ALA A 221 -14.85 18.41 3.38
CA ALA A 221 -16.23 18.89 3.51
C ALA A 221 -16.61 19.22 4.95
N SER A 222 -15.78 18.84 5.93
CA SER A 222 -16.01 19.08 7.36
C SER A 222 -15.65 20.52 7.75
N THR A 223 -16.45 21.12 8.62
CA THR A 223 -16.16 22.43 9.22
C THR A 223 -15.07 22.36 10.28
N THR A 224 -14.84 21.19 10.88
CA THR A 224 -13.82 20.98 11.93
C THR A 224 -12.46 20.62 11.36
N GLY A 225 -12.39 20.27 10.07
CA GLY A 225 -11.18 19.73 9.45
C GLY A 225 -10.87 18.29 9.89
N HIS A 226 -11.82 17.60 10.52
CA HIS A 226 -11.72 16.21 10.94
C HIS A 226 -12.97 15.44 10.53
N LEU A 227 -12.88 14.11 10.44
CA LEU A 227 -14.03 13.25 10.19
C LEU A 227 -14.83 13.09 11.49
N ASP A 228 -15.80 13.98 11.70
CA ASP A 228 -16.63 14.02 12.90
C ASP A 228 -17.95 13.23 12.74
N PHE A 229 -18.73 13.17 13.82
CA PHE A 229 -20.03 12.51 13.82
C PHE A 229 -20.99 13.06 12.76
N ASN A 230 -20.98 14.36 12.48
CA ASN A 230 -21.88 14.97 11.51
C ASN A 230 -21.53 14.55 10.09
N CYS A 231 -20.23 14.53 9.76
CA CYS A 231 -19.73 14.05 8.48
C CYS A 231 -20.14 12.59 8.23
N LEU A 232 -19.87 11.71 9.20
CA LEU A 232 -20.23 10.30 9.06
C LEU A 232 -21.76 10.13 8.95
N LYS A 233 -22.52 10.80 9.81
CA LYS A 233 -23.99 10.77 9.80
C LYS A 233 -24.57 11.19 8.45
N SER A 234 -24.06 12.26 7.84
CA SER A 234 -24.50 12.73 6.52
C SER A 234 -24.15 11.77 5.38
N LEU A 235 -23.13 10.92 5.57
CA LEU A 235 -22.67 9.97 4.56
C LEU A 235 -23.44 8.64 4.63
N VAL A 236 -23.73 8.17 5.84
CA VAL A 236 -24.34 6.85 6.07
C VAL A 236 -25.85 6.90 6.26
N SER A 237 -26.44 8.08 6.48
CA SER A 237 -27.88 8.24 6.73
C SER A 237 -28.55 9.17 5.71
N PRO A 238 -29.56 8.68 4.97
CA PRO A 238 -29.95 7.27 4.78
C PRO A 238 -28.83 6.45 4.09
N PRO A 239 -28.74 5.11 4.26
CA PRO A 239 -29.78 4.19 4.78
C PRO A 239 -29.66 3.78 6.26
N VAL A 240 -28.57 4.09 6.96
CA VAL A 240 -28.42 3.74 8.38
C VAL A 240 -29.40 4.55 9.22
N PRO A 241 -30.17 3.91 10.13
CA PRO A 241 -31.08 4.63 11.01
C PRO A 241 -30.33 5.65 11.87
N LEU A 242 -30.91 6.83 12.04
CA LEU A 242 -30.33 7.91 12.86
C LEU A 242 -29.97 7.46 14.28
N LYS A 243 -30.74 6.51 14.83
CA LYS A 243 -30.42 5.86 16.10
C LYS A 243 -29.02 5.24 15.99
N ALA A 244 -28.84 4.25 15.12
CA ALA A 244 -27.61 3.48 14.97
C ALA A 244 -26.37 4.32 14.58
N CYS A 245 -26.54 5.50 13.97
CA CYS A 245 -25.42 6.32 13.51
C CYS A 245 -24.44 6.69 14.63
N LYS A 246 -24.93 7.00 15.83
CA LYS A 246 -24.06 7.37 16.96
C LYS A 246 -23.22 6.18 17.41
N GLY A 247 -23.86 5.01 17.52
CA GLY A 247 -23.19 3.75 17.84
C GLY A 247 -22.15 3.38 16.78
N LEU A 248 -22.47 3.55 15.49
CA LEU A 248 -21.53 3.30 14.40
C LEU A 248 -20.31 4.23 14.46
N PHE A 249 -20.53 5.52 14.71
CA PHE A 249 -19.44 6.48 14.91
C PHE A 249 -18.55 6.06 16.08
N LEU A 250 -19.16 5.80 17.24
CA LEU A 250 -18.44 5.33 18.43
C LEU A 250 -17.84 3.94 18.26
N ALA A 251 -18.25 3.13 17.29
CA ALA A 251 -17.59 1.86 16.97
C ALA A 251 -16.33 2.09 16.12
N LEU A 252 -16.29 3.16 15.33
CA LEU A 252 -15.14 3.56 14.52
C LEU A 252 -14.09 4.34 15.34
N ASP A 253 -14.51 5.35 16.11
CA ASP A 253 -13.64 6.20 16.95
C ASP A 253 -13.07 5.39 18.14
N VAL A 254 -11.98 4.65 17.93
CA VAL A 254 -11.38 3.73 18.90
C VAL A 254 -10.80 4.49 20.09
N ASN A 255 -10.16 5.63 19.84
CA ASN A 255 -9.45 6.38 20.85
C ASN A 255 -10.36 7.35 21.67
N ARG A 256 -11.62 7.55 21.24
CA ARG A 256 -12.61 8.46 21.85
C ARG A 256 -12.17 9.91 21.82
N ASP A 257 -11.58 10.35 20.73
CA ASP A 257 -11.19 11.74 20.51
C ASP A 257 -12.27 12.57 19.77
N ASP A 258 -13.48 12.02 19.61
CA ASP A 258 -14.63 12.58 18.90
C ASP A 258 -14.38 12.79 17.38
N HIS A 259 -13.34 12.14 16.85
CA HIS A 259 -13.04 12.09 15.43
C HIS A 259 -12.67 10.65 15.04
N VAL A 260 -12.71 10.36 13.74
CA VAL A 260 -12.25 9.08 13.21
C VAL A 260 -11.03 9.35 12.36
N ASP A 261 -9.90 8.73 12.67
CA ASP A 261 -8.70 8.79 11.83
C ASP A 261 -8.72 7.73 10.70
N LEU A 262 -7.79 7.83 9.75
CA LEU A 262 -7.72 6.88 8.63
C LEU A 262 -7.50 5.43 9.10
N LYS A 263 -6.70 5.22 10.15
CA LYS A 263 -6.42 3.88 10.68
C LYS A 263 -7.67 3.28 11.31
N GLU A 264 -8.41 4.07 12.07
CA GLU A 264 -9.68 3.71 12.68
C GLU A 264 -10.75 3.40 11.64
N LEU A 265 -10.84 4.22 10.58
CA LEU A 265 -11.74 3.98 9.47
C LEU A 265 -11.41 2.65 8.76
N CYS A 266 -10.14 2.42 8.40
CA CYS A 266 -9.72 1.18 7.74
C CYS A 266 -9.97 -0.06 8.62
N CYS A 267 -9.60 -0.02 9.90
CA CYS A 267 -9.85 -1.11 10.84
C CYS A 267 -11.36 -1.37 11.03
N GLY A 268 -12.15 -0.31 11.14
CA GLY A 268 -13.60 -0.39 11.30
C GLY A 268 -14.31 -0.97 10.08
N ILE A 269 -14.00 -0.48 8.88
CA ILE A 269 -14.55 -1.00 7.61
C ILE A 269 -14.11 -2.45 7.40
N SER A 270 -12.85 -2.77 7.70
CA SER A 270 -12.35 -4.14 7.68
C SER A 270 -13.19 -5.04 8.57
N ALA A 271 -13.40 -4.66 9.84
CA ALA A 271 -14.20 -5.45 10.79
C ALA A 271 -15.68 -5.55 10.39
N ALA A 272 -16.27 -4.52 9.76
CA ALA A 272 -17.67 -4.52 9.37
C ALA A 272 -17.96 -5.35 8.10
N CYS A 273 -17.04 -5.33 7.13
CA CYS A 273 -17.32 -5.76 5.76
C CYS A 273 -16.41 -6.87 5.23
N ARG A 274 -15.10 -6.85 5.54
CA ARG A 274 -14.10 -7.77 4.96
C ARG A 274 -13.63 -8.87 5.90
N GLY A 275 -13.77 -8.67 7.20
CA GLY A 275 -13.37 -9.63 8.22
C GLY A 275 -14.26 -10.88 8.26
N PRO A 276 -13.78 -11.95 8.92
CA PRO A 276 -14.58 -13.15 9.15
C PRO A 276 -15.85 -12.82 9.92
N MET A 277 -16.86 -13.68 9.79
CA MET A 277 -18.19 -13.46 10.37
C MET A 277 -18.15 -13.10 11.87
N VAL A 278 -17.26 -13.72 12.65
CA VAL A 278 -17.11 -13.44 14.09
C VAL A 278 -16.64 -12.00 14.34
N GLU A 279 -15.71 -11.47 13.54
CA GLU A 279 -15.27 -10.08 13.66
C GLU A 279 -16.41 -9.11 13.29
N ARG A 280 -17.18 -9.43 12.26
CA ARG A 280 -18.35 -8.65 11.84
C ARG A 280 -19.44 -8.62 12.92
N MET A 281 -19.72 -9.75 13.56
CA MET A 281 -20.63 -9.84 14.69
C MET A 281 -20.13 -9.04 15.90
N LYS A 282 -18.83 -9.12 16.22
CA LYS A 282 -18.22 -8.29 17.26
C LYS A 282 -18.32 -6.79 16.94
N PHE A 283 -18.19 -6.41 15.68
CA PHE A 283 -18.41 -5.04 15.24
C PHE A 283 -19.87 -4.61 15.45
N CYS A 284 -20.85 -5.45 15.12
CA CYS A 284 -22.26 -5.18 15.42
C CYS A 284 -22.51 -4.99 16.92
N PHE A 285 -21.93 -5.84 17.78
CA PHE A 285 -22.01 -5.65 19.22
C PHE A 285 -21.45 -4.29 19.65
N LYS A 286 -20.27 -3.92 19.13
CA LYS A 286 -19.60 -2.65 19.40
C LYS A 286 -20.43 -1.42 19.01
N VAL A 287 -21.34 -1.54 18.03
CA VAL A 287 -22.27 -0.45 17.67
C VAL A 287 -23.28 -0.17 18.78
N PHE A 288 -23.61 -1.17 19.60
CA PHE A 288 -24.61 -1.02 20.67
C PHE A 288 -23.98 -0.83 22.06
N ASP A 289 -22.73 -1.24 22.23
CA ASP A 289 -21.91 -1.03 23.43
C ASP A 289 -21.36 0.41 23.46
N MET A 290 -22.14 1.33 24.04
CA MET A 290 -21.87 2.77 23.95
C MET A 290 -20.73 3.19 24.88
N ASP A 291 -20.61 2.54 26.04
CA ASP A 291 -19.59 2.83 27.04
C ASP A 291 -18.34 1.92 26.95
N ARG A 292 -18.36 0.90 26.08
CA ARG A 292 -17.25 0.01 25.73
C ARG A 292 -16.72 -0.82 26.89
N ASP A 293 -17.62 -1.24 27.75
CA ASP A 293 -17.31 -2.15 28.86
C ASP A 293 -17.39 -3.64 28.45
N CYS A 294 -17.69 -3.92 27.17
CA CYS A 294 -17.94 -5.25 26.61
C CYS A 294 -19.21 -5.92 27.15
N TYR A 295 -20.17 -5.15 27.66
CA TYR A 295 -21.41 -5.61 28.25
C TYR A 295 -22.56 -4.66 27.93
N LEU A 296 -23.60 -5.16 27.24
CA LEU A 296 -24.79 -4.34 27.00
C LEU A 296 -25.65 -4.33 28.25
N ASN A 297 -25.81 -3.16 28.86
CA ASN A 297 -26.77 -2.97 29.94
C ASN A 297 -28.22 -3.03 29.42
N THR A 298 -29.21 -3.02 30.32
CA THR A 298 -30.63 -3.14 29.94
C THR A 298 -31.09 -2.07 28.94
N GLU A 299 -30.59 -0.84 29.07
CA GLU A 299 -30.93 0.26 28.16
C GLU A 299 -30.32 0.03 26.76
N GLU A 300 -29.06 -0.42 26.71
CA GLU A 300 -28.36 -0.75 25.47
C GLU A 300 -28.97 -1.97 24.76
N VAL A 301 -29.37 -3.01 25.50
CA VAL A 301 -30.10 -4.16 24.95
C VAL A 301 -31.45 -3.74 24.37
N GLN A 302 -32.20 -2.89 25.08
CA GLN A 302 -33.48 -2.37 24.59
C GLN A 302 -33.27 -1.53 23.32
N TYR A 303 -32.23 -0.71 23.31
CA TYR A 303 -31.86 0.10 22.17
C TYR A 303 -31.42 -0.73 20.95
N MET A 304 -30.62 -1.78 21.19
CA MET A 304 -30.19 -2.76 20.19
C MET A 304 -31.39 -3.45 19.56
N THR A 305 -32.26 -4.06 20.36
CA THR A 305 -33.43 -4.81 19.87
C THR A 305 -34.36 -3.94 19.04
N GLN A 306 -34.64 -2.70 19.47
CA GLN A 306 -35.44 -1.75 18.68
C GLN A 306 -34.79 -1.42 17.34
N THR A 307 -33.47 -1.21 17.32
CA THR A 307 -32.73 -0.86 16.11
C THR A 307 -32.66 -2.03 15.14
N LEU A 308 -32.36 -3.24 15.63
CA LEU A 308 -32.35 -4.46 14.82
C LEU A 308 -33.73 -4.75 14.22
N LEU A 309 -34.81 -4.61 15.00
CA LEU A 309 -36.17 -4.78 14.50
C LEU A 309 -36.53 -3.75 13.44
N PHE A 310 -36.13 -2.49 13.62
CA PHE A 310 -36.36 -1.44 12.63
C PHE A 310 -35.67 -1.78 11.31
N ILE A 311 -34.38 -2.12 11.34
CA ILE A 311 -33.61 -2.48 10.14
C ILE A 311 -34.18 -3.74 9.49
N ALA A 312 -34.46 -4.78 10.28
CA ALA A 312 -35.03 -6.02 9.79
C ALA A 312 -36.44 -5.85 9.19
N ASN A 313 -37.18 -4.80 9.59
CA ASN A 313 -38.48 -4.46 9.00
C ASN A 313 -38.33 -3.64 7.72
N GLU A 314 -37.40 -2.69 7.65
CA GLU A 314 -37.12 -1.89 6.45
C GLU A 314 -36.52 -2.74 5.32
N ASN A 315 -35.62 -3.68 5.63
CA ASN A 315 -35.04 -4.61 4.66
C ASN A 315 -36.15 -5.48 3.98
N LYS A 316 -37.31 -5.68 4.63
CA LYS A 316 -38.49 -6.34 4.02
C LYS A 316 -39.03 -5.60 2.79
N LEU A 317 -38.97 -4.27 2.77
CA LEU A 317 -39.47 -3.49 1.64
C LEU A 317 -38.57 -3.64 0.41
N SER A 318 -37.26 -3.80 0.59
CA SER A 318 -36.32 -3.99 -0.53
C SER A 318 -36.57 -5.33 -1.26
N TYR A 319 -36.66 -6.44 -0.52
CA TYR A 319 -36.96 -7.77 -1.11
C TYR A 319 -38.38 -7.92 -1.66
N ALA A 320 -39.40 -7.36 -0.98
CA ALA A 320 -40.78 -7.43 -1.46
C ALA A 320 -40.91 -6.64 -2.79
N THR A 321 -40.30 -5.46 -2.89
CA THR A 321 -40.38 -4.61 -4.10
C THR A 321 -39.69 -5.24 -5.31
N GLN A 322 -38.55 -5.93 -5.12
CA GLN A 322 -37.85 -6.67 -6.17
C GLN A 322 -38.70 -7.81 -6.77
N LEU A 323 -39.35 -8.63 -5.92
CA LEU A 323 -40.23 -9.72 -6.37
C LEU A 323 -41.50 -9.21 -7.06
N PHE A 324 -42.00 -8.04 -6.67
CA PHE A 324 -43.10 -7.41 -7.40
C PHE A 324 -42.64 -6.88 -8.76
N HIS A 325 -41.41 -6.38 -8.90
CA HIS A 325 -40.88 -5.88 -10.18
C HIS A 325 -40.57 -6.99 -11.20
N GLU A 326 -40.06 -8.16 -10.76
CA GLU A 326 -39.82 -9.31 -11.66
C GLU A 326 -41.10 -9.91 -12.26
N ASN A 327 -42.26 -9.71 -11.62
CA ASN A 327 -43.55 -10.19 -12.11
C ASN A 327 -44.26 -9.22 -13.09
N TYR A 328 -43.71 -8.02 -13.36
CA TYR A 328 -44.28 -7.05 -14.32
C TYR A 328 -43.73 -7.16 -15.75
N THR A 329 -42.84 -8.12 -16.03
CA THR A 329 -42.29 -8.38 -17.38
C THR A 329 -43.06 -9.43 -18.19
N GLN A 330 -44.30 -9.76 -17.81
CA GLN A 330 -45.22 -10.61 -18.59
C GLN A 330 -46.58 -9.91 -18.75
N PRO A 331 -46.98 -9.48 -19.97
CA PRO A 331 -48.28 -8.89 -20.18
C PRO A 331 -49.31 -10.00 -20.38
N LYS A 332 -50.01 -10.44 -19.32
CA LYS A 332 -51.27 -11.17 -19.49
C LYS A 332 -52.36 -10.73 -18.52
N ARG A 333 -53.51 -10.48 -19.15
CA ARG A 333 -54.84 -10.24 -18.61
C ARG A 333 -55.19 -11.31 -17.58
N ASP A 334 -55.69 -10.91 -16.42
CA ASP A 334 -57.01 -11.31 -15.92
C ASP A 334 -57.37 -10.59 -14.62
N VAL A 335 -58.57 -10.03 -14.60
CA VAL A 335 -59.18 -9.32 -13.48
C VAL A 335 -59.75 -10.38 -12.52
N MET A 336 -58.93 -10.89 -11.59
CA MET A 336 -59.36 -11.53 -10.31
C MET A 336 -58.16 -12.05 -9.50
N GLU A 337 -57.07 -11.28 -9.36
CA GLU A 337 -55.84 -11.76 -8.69
C GLU A 337 -55.40 -10.96 -7.46
N ASN A 338 -56.14 -9.94 -7.04
CA ASN A 338 -55.73 -9.11 -5.89
C ASN A 338 -55.99 -9.80 -4.53
N ALA A 339 -57.06 -10.60 -4.40
CA ALA A 339 -57.39 -11.28 -3.14
C ALA A 339 -56.46 -12.46 -2.78
N ARG A 340 -55.90 -13.17 -3.78
CA ARG A 340 -54.86 -14.21 -3.57
C ARG A 340 -53.49 -13.61 -3.23
N LYS A 341 -53.18 -12.43 -3.78
CA LYS A 341 -51.94 -11.69 -3.50
C LYS A 341 -51.92 -11.09 -2.09
N GLU A 342 -53.06 -10.57 -1.60
CA GLU A 342 -53.18 -10.06 -0.22
C GLU A 342 -53.09 -11.18 0.84
N SER A 343 -53.68 -12.35 0.57
CA SER A 343 -53.61 -13.50 1.48
C SER A 343 -52.22 -14.16 1.53
N GLN A 344 -51.48 -14.19 0.42
CA GLN A 344 -50.08 -14.63 0.40
C GLN A 344 -49.13 -13.63 1.08
N LYS A 345 -49.34 -12.32 0.87
CA LYS A 345 -48.57 -11.25 1.54
C LYS A 345 -48.79 -11.27 3.06
N SER A 346 -50.05 -11.40 3.50
CA SER A 346 -50.43 -11.54 4.91
C SER A 346 -49.78 -12.76 5.58
N ASN A 347 -49.74 -13.91 4.89
CA ASN A 347 -49.11 -15.13 5.44
C ASN A 347 -47.59 -15.00 5.56
N PHE A 348 -46.93 -14.34 4.60
CA PHE A 348 -45.49 -14.10 4.63
C PHE A 348 -45.09 -13.11 5.73
N GLU A 349 -45.82 -12.00 5.87
CA GLU A 349 -45.62 -11.03 6.96
C GLU A 349 -45.77 -11.69 8.34
N THR A 350 -46.75 -12.59 8.48
CA THR A 350 -46.98 -13.35 9.71
C THR A 350 -45.82 -14.31 10.01
N GLU A 351 -45.27 -15.02 9.02
CA GLU A 351 -44.13 -15.91 9.21
C GLU A 351 -42.84 -15.16 9.58
N ILE A 352 -42.57 -14.00 8.97
CA ILE A 352 -41.40 -13.20 9.37
C ILE A 352 -41.57 -12.65 10.79
N MET A 353 -42.77 -12.16 11.13
CA MET A 353 -43.03 -11.68 12.49
C MET A 353 -42.82 -12.78 13.53
N LYS A 354 -43.22 -14.02 13.23
CA LYS A 354 -42.92 -15.20 14.07
C LYS A 354 -41.41 -15.42 14.22
N ARG A 355 -40.61 -15.30 13.15
CA ARG A 355 -39.15 -15.43 13.22
C ARG A 355 -38.51 -14.35 14.09
N HIS A 356 -38.93 -13.09 13.91
CA HIS A 356 -38.44 -11.98 14.72
C HIS A 356 -38.79 -12.17 16.20
N ASN A 357 -40.04 -12.57 16.51
CA ASN A 357 -40.45 -12.86 17.88
C ASN A 357 -39.65 -14.02 18.48
N LYS A 358 -39.46 -15.11 17.72
CA LYS A 358 -38.61 -16.23 18.15
C LYS A 358 -37.18 -15.78 18.50
N ALA A 359 -36.58 -14.92 17.67
CA ALA A 359 -35.23 -14.41 17.89
C ALA A 359 -35.14 -13.51 19.13
N LEU A 360 -36.18 -12.71 19.41
CA LEU A 360 -36.28 -11.93 20.65
C LEU A 360 -36.47 -12.82 21.88
N ASP A 361 -37.31 -13.85 21.77
CA ASP A 361 -37.53 -14.79 22.86
C ASP A 361 -36.25 -15.57 23.19
N SER A 362 -35.49 -15.99 22.17
CA SER A 362 -34.20 -16.65 22.38
C SER A 362 -33.15 -15.70 22.95
N LEU A 363 -33.15 -14.42 22.56
CA LEU A 363 -32.29 -13.39 23.16
C LEU A 363 -32.61 -13.18 24.64
N ASN A 364 -33.89 -13.09 24.99
CA ASN A 364 -34.32 -12.89 26.38
C ASN A 364 -33.84 -14.01 27.31
N ASN A 365 -33.72 -15.24 26.80
CA ASN A 365 -33.19 -16.38 27.57
C ASN A 365 -31.67 -16.30 27.83
N ARG A 366 -30.96 -15.40 27.13
CA ARG A 366 -29.51 -15.17 27.26
C ARG A 366 -29.17 -13.99 28.16
N LEU A 367 -30.16 -13.18 28.54
CA LEU A 367 -29.94 -12.04 29.41
C LEU A 367 -29.57 -12.52 30.82
N ASP A 368 -28.67 -11.79 31.46
CA ASP A 368 -28.30 -12.07 32.84
C ASP A 368 -29.40 -11.63 33.82
N LYS A 369 -29.15 -11.83 35.12
CA LYS A 369 -30.07 -11.45 36.20
C LYS A 369 -30.39 -9.94 36.26
N ASN A 370 -29.56 -9.10 35.66
CA ASN A 370 -29.75 -7.66 35.60
C ASN A 370 -30.42 -7.23 34.28
N GLY A 371 -30.71 -8.17 33.38
CA GLY A 371 -31.27 -7.89 32.06
C GLY A 371 -30.24 -7.35 31.05
N GLY A 372 -28.94 -7.55 31.31
CA GLY A 372 -27.88 -7.21 30.37
C GLY A 372 -27.33 -8.42 29.62
N LEU A 373 -26.43 -8.17 28.67
CA LEU A 373 -25.93 -9.16 27.72
C LEU A 373 -24.42 -9.00 27.50
N THR A 374 -23.65 -10.07 27.74
CA THR A 374 -22.20 -10.08 27.47
C THR A 374 -21.92 -10.21 25.97
N GLN A 375 -20.71 -9.82 25.54
CA GLN A 375 -20.27 -10.06 24.16
C GLN A 375 -20.32 -11.55 23.78
N GLU A 376 -19.90 -12.44 24.69
CA GLU A 376 -19.92 -13.88 24.44
C GLU A 376 -21.35 -14.41 24.23
N ASP A 377 -22.29 -14.00 25.08
CA ASP A 377 -23.69 -14.41 24.98
C ASP A 377 -24.35 -13.86 23.71
N PHE A 378 -24.03 -12.62 23.32
CA PHE A 378 -24.46 -12.05 22.04
C PHE A 378 -23.94 -12.87 20.86
N LEU A 379 -22.65 -13.26 20.88
CA LEU A 379 -22.07 -14.06 19.80
C LEU A 379 -22.74 -15.43 19.69
N VAL A 380 -22.95 -16.12 20.82
CA VAL A 380 -23.66 -17.40 20.85
C VAL A 380 -25.08 -17.24 20.29
N TRP A 381 -25.83 -16.25 20.76
CA TRP A 381 -27.17 -15.96 20.27
C TRP A 381 -27.19 -15.67 18.76
N SER A 382 -26.25 -14.85 18.29
CA SER A 382 -26.19 -14.46 16.88
C SER A 382 -25.87 -15.62 15.93
N VAL A 383 -25.26 -16.71 16.44
CA VAL A 383 -25.05 -17.95 15.69
C VAL A 383 -26.30 -18.82 15.69
N GLU A 384 -27.05 -18.84 16.80
CA GLU A 384 -28.27 -19.64 16.95
C GLU A 384 -29.48 -19.04 16.20
N ASP A 385 -29.71 -17.74 16.32
CA ASP A 385 -30.80 -17.00 15.67
C ASP A 385 -30.30 -15.67 15.07
N ASN A 386 -29.75 -15.71 13.85
CA ASN A 386 -29.19 -14.54 13.17
C ASN A 386 -30.22 -13.61 12.50
N SER A 387 -31.52 -13.94 12.52
CA SER A 387 -32.54 -13.29 11.69
C SER A 387 -32.66 -11.77 11.87
N LEU A 388 -32.31 -11.25 13.05
CA LEU A 388 -32.33 -9.81 13.36
C LEU A 388 -30.97 -9.14 13.10
N VAL A 389 -29.86 -9.89 13.17
CA VAL A 389 -28.50 -9.37 13.02
C VAL A 389 -28.06 -9.36 11.55
N THR A 390 -28.47 -10.35 10.77
CA THR A 390 -28.15 -10.45 9.34
C THR A 390 -28.55 -9.20 8.54
N PRO A 391 -29.77 -8.63 8.72
CA PRO A 391 -30.13 -7.39 8.03
C PRO A 391 -29.23 -6.19 8.39
N LEU A 392 -28.73 -6.12 9.63
CA LEU A 392 -27.77 -5.09 10.02
C LEU A 392 -26.40 -5.34 9.36
N LEU A 393 -25.94 -6.59 9.30
CA LEU A 393 -24.68 -6.95 8.64
C LEU A 393 -24.69 -6.64 7.14
N GLU A 394 -25.81 -6.90 6.48
CA GLU A 394 -26.04 -6.55 5.07
C GLU A 394 -26.03 -5.03 4.89
N LEU A 395 -26.75 -4.28 5.73
CA LEU A 395 -26.77 -2.83 5.68
C LEU A 395 -25.36 -2.23 5.85
N LEU A 396 -24.59 -2.70 6.83
CA LEU A 396 -23.22 -2.25 7.06
C LEU A 396 -22.30 -2.60 5.88
N PHE A 397 -22.46 -3.80 5.31
CA PHE A 397 -21.74 -4.22 4.12
C PHE A 397 -22.01 -3.27 2.94
N GLN A 398 -23.28 -3.00 2.66
CA GLN A 398 -23.66 -2.09 1.58
C GLN A 398 -23.16 -0.66 1.81
N VAL A 399 -23.25 -0.13 3.05
CA VAL A 399 -22.73 1.21 3.40
C VAL A 399 -21.21 1.29 3.16
N CYS A 400 -20.46 0.23 3.48
CA CYS A 400 -19.02 0.18 3.20
C CYS A 400 -18.71 0.30 1.71
N HIS A 401 -19.54 -0.31 0.86
CA HIS A 401 -19.32 -0.30 -0.59
C HIS A 401 -19.86 0.96 -1.28
N VAL A 402 -21.07 1.40 -0.94
CA VAL A 402 -21.74 2.50 -1.64
C VAL A 402 -21.39 3.86 -1.07
N SER A 403 -21.51 4.03 0.24
CA SER A 403 -21.25 5.31 0.89
C SER A 403 -19.75 5.55 1.08
N LEU A 404 -18.98 4.53 1.46
CA LEU A 404 -17.55 4.64 1.74
C LEU A 404 -16.66 4.27 0.55
N GLY A 405 -17.25 3.86 -0.58
CA GLY A 405 -16.56 3.66 -1.85
C GLY A 405 -15.62 2.46 -1.91
N LEU A 406 -15.75 1.50 -0.99
CA LEU A 406 -14.95 0.28 -1.03
C LEU A 406 -15.32 -0.56 -2.26
N LYS A 407 -14.31 -1.09 -2.96
CA LYS A 407 -14.57 -1.91 -4.15
C LYS A 407 -15.09 -3.31 -3.76
N PRO A 408 -16.13 -3.83 -4.46
CA PRO A 408 -16.56 -5.22 -4.30
C PRO A 408 -15.45 -6.21 -4.67
N GLN A 409 -15.34 -7.34 -3.96
CA GLN A 409 -14.30 -8.34 -4.24
C GLN A 409 -14.60 -9.14 -5.51
N CYS A 410 -15.88 -9.36 -5.79
CA CYS A 410 -16.31 -10.05 -6.99
C CYS A 410 -17.58 -9.45 -7.61
N ARG A 411 -17.89 -9.87 -8.84
CA ARG A 411 -19.10 -9.42 -9.57
C ARG A 411 -20.41 -9.84 -8.91
N HIS A 412 -20.38 -10.89 -8.09
CA HIS A 412 -21.56 -11.34 -7.36
C HIS A 412 -21.91 -10.35 -6.24
N ASP A 413 -20.91 -9.94 -5.44
CA ASP A 413 -21.09 -8.91 -4.41
C ASP A 413 -21.58 -7.59 -5.05
N GLU A 414 -21.00 -7.20 -6.19
CA GLU A 414 -21.44 -6.01 -6.94
C GLU A 414 -22.92 -6.10 -7.32
N TYR A 415 -23.38 -7.27 -7.79
CA TYR A 415 -24.79 -7.51 -8.09
C TYR A 415 -25.67 -7.42 -6.84
N GLU A 416 -25.28 -8.04 -5.73
CA GLU A 416 -26.04 -7.98 -4.46
C GLU A 416 -26.14 -6.55 -3.92
N ILE A 417 -25.05 -5.78 -3.99
CA ILE A 417 -25.02 -4.38 -3.57
C ILE A 417 -25.95 -3.55 -4.46
N VAL A 418 -25.82 -3.65 -5.78
CA VAL A 418 -26.61 -2.83 -6.72
C VAL A 418 -28.09 -3.19 -6.68
N THR A 419 -28.43 -4.47 -6.53
CA THR A 419 -29.82 -4.90 -6.46
C THR A 419 -30.44 -4.58 -5.11
N GLY A 420 -29.74 -4.84 -4.00
CA GLY A 420 -30.24 -4.62 -2.65
C GLY A 420 -30.26 -3.15 -2.19
N TRP A 421 -29.54 -2.27 -2.88
CA TRP A 421 -29.44 -0.84 -2.57
C TRP A 421 -30.51 0.00 -3.30
N LEU A 422 -31.74 -0.01 -2.77
CA LEU A 422 -32.82 0.90 -3.17
C LEU A 422 -33.67 1.32 -1.96
#